data_AF-A0A933X6S7-F1
#
_entry.id   AF-A0A933X6S7-F1
#
_cell.length_a   1.000
_cell.length_b   1.000
_cell.length_c   1.000
_cell.angle_alpha   90.00
_cell.angle_beta   90.00
_cell.angle_gamma   90.00
#
_symmetry.space_group_name_H-M   'P 1'
#
loop_
_entity.id
_entity.type
_entity.pdbx_description
1 polymer ?
#
loop_
_entity_poly.entity_id
_entity_poly.type
_entity_poly.pdbx_seq_one_letter_code
_entity_poly.pdbx_strand_id
1 'polypeptide(L)'
;MRSLKLICFFAALCGWLAWDAPAQTYIEFEFDGQKIEARPVKFQDAYIEIAPRGGGQIQKVPWGHLSQATLRRLENIRPYNEFARHFLDPPPQSPPTASNRVQITIKPVERMTRYQSGSLFSSPVTWLVFLLFYAANIYAGYEIAMFRQRNKVSGAGLSAALPVIGPIVLLCMPTYEAPVAEDETAAEGAEGAETAATTSETEEAAAQTEQAAPAAAGPQETVYLRGQTTFNRRFFETKMAGFLKVVPGEAEKDMVLVVASSRGTYVGTRFTRVSPNELTLHVVKGNASEDIIIPFGEITEVKIRHKDAKG
;
A
#
# COMPACT_ATOMS: atom_id res chain seq x y z
N MET A 1 -76.85 28.04 -1.24
CA MET A 1 -75.46 27.57 -0.98
C MET A 1 -74.97 26.45 -1.93
N ARG A 2 -75.84 25.59 -2.48
CA ARG A 2 -75.42 24.53 -3.43
C ARG A 2 -75.12 25.05 -4.85
N SER A 3 -75.84 26.07 -5.33
CA SER A 3 -75.65 26.66 -6.67
C SER A 3 -74.34 27.45 -6.82
N LEU A 4 -73.93 28.20 -5.78
CA LEU A 4 -72.68 28.97 -5.82
C LEU A 4 -71.43 28.08 -5.86
N LYS A 5 -71.46 26.95 -5.15
CA LYS A 5 -70.37 25.96 -5.18
C LYS A 5 -70.25 25.28 -6.54
N LEU A 6 -71.38 25.04 -7.24
CA LEU A 6 -71.39 24.43 -8.57
C LEU A 6 -70.81 25.38 -9.64
N ILE A 7 -71.13 26.68 -9.56
CA ILE A 7 -70.60 27.71 -10.46
C ILE A 7 -69.10 27.91 -10.23
N CYS A 8 -68.64 27.95 -8.98
CA CYS A 8 -67.21 28.02 -8.68
C CYS A 8 -66.45 26.77 -9.14
N PHE A 9 -67.06 25.58 -9.06
CA PHE A 9 -66.43 24.35 -9.53
C PHE A 9 -66.32 24.31 -11.07
N PHE A 10 -67.35 24.77 -11.79
CA PHE A 10 -67.30 24.89 -13.25
C PHE A 10 -66.32 25.96 -13.72
N ALA A 11 -66.26 27.11 -13.04
CA ALA A 11 -65.28 28.16 -13.34
C ALA A 11 -63.83 27.70 -13.07
N ALA A 12 -63.60 26.93 -12.00
CA ALA A 12 -62.31 26.32 -11.70
C ALA A 12 -61.93 25.24 -12.72
N LEU A 13 -62.89 24.42 -13.17
CA LEU A 13 -62.66 23.40 -14.19
C LEU A 13 -62.33 24.01 -15.56
N CYS A 14 -63.01 25.09 -15.95
CA CYS A 14 -62.70 25.84 -17.18
C CYS A 14 -61.36 26.59 -17.09
N GLY A 15 -60.99 27.10 -15.90
CA GLY A 15 -59.69 27.72 -15.66
C GLY A 15 -58.52 26.73 -15.74
N TRP A 16 -58.75 25.46 -15.38
CA TRP A 16 -57.74 24.41 -15.49
C TRP A 16 -57.56 23.89 -16.92
N LEU A 17 -58.64 23.84 -17.70
CA LEU A 17 -58.59 23.43 -19.12
C LEU A 17 -58.01 24.49 -20.06
N ALA A 18 -57.97 25.77 -19.66
CA ALA A 18 -57.45 26.86 -20.48
C ALA A 18 -55.93 27.14 -20.28
N TRP A 19 -55.26 26.44 -19.35
CA TRP A 19 -53.87 26.72 -19.00
C TRP A 19 -52.85 26.08 -19.97
N ASP A 20 -53.26 25.12 -20.80
CA ASP A 20 -52.36 24.30 -21.62
C ASP A 20 -52.43 24.60 -23.13
N ALA A 21 -52.62 25.87 -23.49
CA ALA A 21 -52.31 26.31 -24.85
C ALA A 21 -50.80 26.63 -24.92
N PRO A 22 -49.93 25.78 -25.50
CA PRO A 22 -48.53 26.12 -25.64
C PRO A 22 -48.43 27.39 -26.47
N ALA A 23 -47.90 28.45 -25.87
CA ALA A 23 -47.60 29.69 -26.56
C ALA A 23 -46.76 29.33 -27.80
N GLN A 24 -47.32 29.57 -28.98
CA GLN A 24 -46.68 29.21 -30.23
C GLN A 24 -45.54 30.19 -30.48
N THR A 25 -44.32 29.83 -30.05
CA THR A 25 -43.14 30.65 -30.27
C THR A 25 -42.68 30.47 -31.72
N TYR A 26 -43.00 31.47 -32.55
CA TYR A 26 -42.42 31.59 -33.88
C TYR A 26 -41.05 32.24 -33.76
N ILE A 27 -40.05 31.65 -34.42
CA ILE A 27 -38.72 32.21 -34.53
C ILE A 27 -38.34 32.32 -36.00
N GLU A 28 -37.54 33.31 -36.32
CA GLU A 28 -36.99 33.49 -37.65
C GLU A 28 -35.78 32.56 -37.81
N PHE A 29 -35.95 31.58 -38.70
CA PHE A 29 -34.91 30.65 -39.13
C PHE A 29 -34.24 31.23 -40.38
N GLU A 30 -32.91 31.26 -40.35
CA GLU A 30 -32.08 31.66 -41.49
C GLU A 30 -31.20 30.48 -41.88
N PHE A 31 -31.39 29.99 -43.10
CA PHE A 31 -30.63 28.90 -43.71
C PHE A 31 -30.44 29.19 -45.20
N ASP A 32 -29.25 28.92 -45.74
CA ASP A 32 -28.93 29.11 -47.17
C ASP A 32 -29.29 30.51 -47.73
N GLY A 33 -29.20 31.54 -46.88
CA GLY A 33 -29.53 32.94 -47.24
C GLY A 33 -31.03 33.27 -47.30
N GLN A 34 -31.91 32.31 -46.98
CA GLN A 34 -33.35 32.52 -46.87
C GLN A 34 -33.76 32.68 -45.40
N LYS A 35 -34.64 33.66 -45.14
CA LYS A 35 -35.20 33.94 -43.82
C LYS A 35 -36.67 33.56 -43.79
N ILE A 36 -37.05 32.66 -42.90
CA ILE A 36 -38.41 32.16 -42.77
C ILE A 36 -38.82 32.17 -41.30
N GLU A 37 -39.97 32.78 -41.00
CA GLU A 37 -40.61 32.63 -39.69
C GLU A 37 -41.26 31.25 -39.60
N ALA A 38 -40.70 30.39 -38.76
CA ALA A 38 -41.20 29.05 -38.55
C ALA A 38 -41.18 28.67 -37.06
N ARG A 39 -41.97 27.66 -36.74
CA ARG A 39 -42.03 27.07 -35.40
C ARG A 39 -41.24 25.75 -35.41
N PRO A 40 -40.33 25.52 -34.46
CA PRO A 40 -39.72 24.20 -34.30
C PRO A 40 -40.77 23.23 -33.73
N VAL A 41 -41.00 22.12 -34.42
CA VAL A 41 -41.98 21.10 -34.03
C VAL A 41 -41.29 19.95 -33.32
N LYS A 42 -40.24 19.41 -33.95
CA LYS A 42 -39.49 18.26 -33.47
C LYS A 42 -38.03 18.40 -33.89
N PHE A 43 -37.14 17.80 -33.12
CA PHE A 43 -35.72 17.73 -33.45
C PHE A 43 -35.26 16.28 -33.41
N GLN A 44 -34.29 15.97 -34.26
CA GLN A 44 -33.50 14.76 -34.26
C GLN A 44 -32.02 15.15 -34.35
N ASP A 45 -31.12 14.20 -34.15
CA ASP A 45 -29.68 14.46 -34.11
C ASP A 45 -29.16 15.10 -35.41
N ALA A 46 -29.74 14.76 -36.57
CA ALA A 46 -29.30 15.26 -37.87
C ALA A 46 -30.04 16.52 -38.36
N TYR A 47 -31.30 16.72 -37.96
CA TYR A 47 -32.15 17.79 -38.50
C TYR A 47 -33.22 18.28 -37.51
N ILE A 48 -33.71 19.49 -37.76
CA ILE A 48 -34.85 20.08 -37.07
C ILE A 48 -36.04 20.21 -38.02
N GLU A 49 -37.23 19.83 -37.56
CA GLU A 49 -38.50 19.97 -38.27
C GLU A 49 -39.11 21.33 -37.94
N ILE A 50 -39.23 22.18 -38.96
CA ILE A 50 -39.78 23.52 -38.85
C ILE A 50 -41.11 23.63 -39.60
N ALA A 51 -42.12 24.21 -38.94
CA ALA A 51 -43.43 24.50 -39.53
C ALA A 51 -43.55 26.01 -39.81
N PRO A 52 -43.61 26.45 -41.07
CA PRO A 52 -43.67 27.87 -41.41
C PRO A 52 -44.99 28.51 -40.96
N ARG A 53 -44.93 29.78 -40.53
CA ARG A 53 -46.08 30.55 -40.02
C ARG A 53 -47.23 30.70 -41.02
N GLY A 54 -46.92 30.70 -42.31
CA GLY A 54 -47.88 30.84 -43.40
C GLY A 54 -48.72 29.60 -43.72
N GLY A 55 -48.59 28.51 -42.95
CA GLY A 55 -49.32 27.27 -43.21
C GLY A 55 -48.78 26.51 -44.42
N GLY A 56 -47.61 25.88 -44.25
CA GLY A 56 -46.94 25.09 -45.28
C GLY A 56 -46.50 23.72 -44.77
N GLN A 57 -45.93 22.91 -45.67
CA GLN A 57 -45.35 21.62 -45.31
C GLN A 57 -44.21 21.81 -44.29
N ILE A 58 -44.11 20.86 -43.35
CA ILE A 58 -43.02 20.81 -42.38
C ILE A 58 -41.72 20.54 -43.14
N GLN A 59 -40.74 21.44 -43.00
CA GLN A 59 -39.44 21.31 -43.65
C GLN A 59 -38.44 20.70 -42.66
N LYS A 60 -37.60 19.78 -43.16
CA LYS A 60 -36.50 19.18 -42.40
C LYS A 60 -35.22 19.91 -42.76
N VAL A 61 -34.72 20.72 -41.84
CA VAL A 61 -33.51 21.51 -42.03
C VAL A 61 -32.36 20.87 -41.24
N PRO A 62 -31.25 20.47 -41.90
CA PRO A 62 -30.07 19.97 -41.20
C PRO A 62 -29.45 21.04 -40.30
N TRP A 63 -28.93 20.64 -39.14
CA TRP A 63 -28.33 21.59 -38.19
C TRP A 63 -27.16 22.40 -38.76
N GLY A 64 -26.37 21.80 -39.65
CA GLY A 64 -25.23 22.47 -40.29
C GLY A 64 -25.60 23.54 -41.33
N HIS A 65 -26.85 23.59 -41.78
CA HIS A 65 -27.34 24.61 -42.72
C HIS A 65 -27.94 25.83 -42.02
N LEU A 66 -28.10 25.76 -40.69
CA LEU A 66 -28.61 26.87 -39.89
C LEU A 66 -27.54 27.94 -39.70
N SER A 67 -27.94 29.20 -39.81
CA SER A 67 -27.05 30.31 -39.51
C SER A 67 -26.64 30.33 -38.03
N GLN A 68 -25.46 30.88 -37.75
CA GLN A 68 -24.99 31.14 -36.38
C GLN A 68 -25.96 32.01 -35.57
N ALA A 69 -26.69 32.93 -36.23
CA ALA A 69 -27.69 33.76 -35.59
C ALA A 69 -28.91 32.95 -35.11
N THR A 70 -29.39 32.02 -35.94
CA THR A 70 -30.49 31.12 -35.59
C THR A 70 -30.08 30.13 -34.50
N LEU A 71 -28.86 29.56 -34.58
CA LEU A 71 -28.33 28.65 -33.57
C LEU A 71 -28.20 29.33 -32.18
N ARG A 72 -27.76 30.61 -32.12
CA ARG A 72 -27.73 31.38 -30.85
C ARG A 72 -29.12 31.60 -30.27
N ARG A 73 -30.14 31.78 -31.11
CA ARG A 73 -31.53 31.89 -30.65
C ARG A 73 -32.05 30.55 -30.13
N LEU A 74 -31.72 29.45 -30.80
CA LEU A 74 -32.07 28.08 -30.37
C LEU A 74 -31.35 27.68 -29.07
N GLU A 75 -30.16 28.22 -28.78
CA GLU A 75 -29.48 28.00 -27.51
C GLU A 75 -30.34 28.43 -26.30
N ASN A 76 -31.07 29.52 -26.44
CA ASN A 76 -31.89 30.07 -25.35
C ASN A 76 -33.20 29.30 -25.14
N ILE A 77 -33.55 28.37 -26.03
CA ILE A 77 -34.80 27.61 -25.99
C ILE A 77 -34.50 26.17 -25.61
N ARG A 78 -34.92 25.74 -24.41
CA ARG A 78 -34.95 24.30 -24.09
C ARG A 78 -36.06 23.63 -24.91
N PRO A 79 -35.85 22.44 -25.50
CA PRO A 79 -34.71 21.51 -25.34
C PRO A 79 -33.60 21.63 -26.42
N TYR A 80 -33.64 22.63 -27.29
CA TYR A 80 -32.73 22.74 -28.45
C TYR A 80 -31.31 23.20 -28.09
N ASN A 81 -31.10 23.59 -26.83
CA ASN A 81 -29.87 24.20 -26.34
C ASN A 81 -28.63 23.31 -26.47
N GLU A 82 -28.77 22.00 -26.22
CA GLU A 82 -27.63 21.09 -26.26
C GLU A 82 -27.13 20.92 -27.69
N PHE A 83 -28.03 20.71 -28.65
CA PHE A 83 -27.67 20.56 -30.06
C PHE A 83 -27.14 21.86 -30.65
N ALA A 84 -27.80 22.99 -30.38
CA ALA A 84 -27.37 24.29 -30.88
C ALA A 84 -25.92 24.62 -30.49
N ARG A 85 -25.50 24.32 -29.26
CA ARG A 85 -24.13 24.55 -28.77
C ARG A 85 -23.04 23.83 -29.55
N HIS A 86 -23.32 22.67 -30.13
CA HIS A 86 -22.33 21.91 -30.89
C HIS A 86 -22.04 22.56 -32.25
N PHE A 87 -23.02 23.27 -32.82
CA PHE A 87 -22.90 23.95 -34.11
C PHE A 87 -22.56 25.44 -33.97
N LEU A 88 -22.50 25.96 -32.74
CA LEU A 88 -22.08 27.33 -32.48
C LEU A 88 -20.57 27.46 -32.59
N ASP A 89 -20.14 28.37 -33.46
CA ASP A 89 -18.72 28.71 -33.53
C ASP A 89 -18.29 29.40 -32.22
N PRO A 90 -17.13 29.03 -31.65
CA PRO A 90 -16.60 29.72 -30.49
C PRO A 90 -16.45 31.21 -30.82
N PRO A 91 -16.91 32.13 -29.95
CA PRO A 91 -16.75 33.54 -30.21
C PRO A 91 -15.27 33.85 -30.46
N PRO A 92 -14.94 34.71 -31.43
CA PRO A 92 -13.55 35.08 -31.69
C PRO A 92 -12.96 35.58 -30.37
N GLN A 93 -11.96 34.85 -29.84
CA GLN A 93 -11.30 35.23 -28.61
C GLN A 93 -10.65 36.59 -28.86
N SER A 94 -11.27 37.65 -28.33
CA SER A 94 -10.64 38.95 -28.28
C SER A 94 -9.30 38.79 -27.56
N PRO A 95 -8.19 39.38 -28.07
CA PRO A 95 -6.92 39.32 -27.38
C PRO A 95 -7.15 39.78 -25.93
N PRO A 96 -6.61 39.07 -24.93
CA PRO A 96 -6.94 39.32 -23.54
C PRO A 96 -6.64 40.78 -23.20
N THR A 97 -7.69 41.55 -22.93
CA THR A 97 -7.56 42.90 -22.36
C THR A 97 -6.74 42.78 -21.09
N ALA A 98 -5.70 43.60 -20.96
CA ALA A 98 -4.66 43.50 -19.93
C ALA A 98 -5.18 43.53 -18.47
N SER A 99 -6.46 43.84 -18.25
CA SER A 99 -7.13 43.91 -16.95
C SER A 99 -7.57 42.56 -16.37
N ASN A 100 -7.55 41.45 -17.14
CA ASN A 100 -7.89 40.11 -16.63
C ASN A 100 -6.67 39.17 -16.60
N ARG A 101 -5.50 39.71 -16.24
CA ARG A 101 -4.39 38.85 -15.80
C ARG A 101 -4.70 38.43 -14.37
N VAL A 102 -5.28 37.24 -14.23
CA VAL A 102 -5.39 36.55 -12.95
C VAL A 102 -4.01 36.61 -12.28
N GLN A 103 -3.92 37.31 -11.14
CA GLN A 103 -2.72 37.30 -10.32
C GLN A 103 -2.54 35.87 -9.81
N ILE A 104 -1.69 35.12 -10.50
CA ILE A 104 -1.28 33.80 -10.07
C ILE A 104 -0.41 34.05 -8.84
N THR A 105 -0.99 33.89 -7.66
CA THR A 105 -0.22 33.82 -6.41
C THR A 105 0.59 32.53 -6.46
N ILE A 106 1.80 32.64 -7.03
CA ILE A 106 2.77 31.55 -7.03
C ILE A 106 3.15 31.33 -5.57
N LYS A 107 2.60 30.27 -4.97
CA LYS A 107 3.04 29.83 -3.64
C LYS A 107 4.55 29.61 -3.73
N PRO A 108 5.35 30.24 -2.86
CA PRO A 108 6.79 30.06 -2.89
C PRO A 108 7.06 28.56 -2.78
N VAL A 109 7.81 28.02 -3.76
CA VAL A 109 8.18 26.62 -3.80
C VAL A 109 8.93 26.31 -2.50
N GLU A 110 8.37 25.42 -1.71
CA GLU A 110 8.99 24.98 -0.46
C GLU A 110 10.30 24.28 -0.82
N ARG A 111 11.40 25.00 -0.69
CA ARG A 111 12.73 24.44 -0.94
C ARG A 111 13.00 23.45 0.18
N MET A 112 13.37 22.23 -0.19
CA MET A 112 13.86 21.24 0.77
C MET A 112 14.97 21.90 1.60
N THR A 113 14.70 22.14 2.88
CA THR A 113 15.70 22.68 3.79
C THR A 113 16.78 21.62 3.95
N ARG A 114 18.05 22.04 3.89
CA ARG A 114 19.17 21.14 4.16
C ARG A 114 18.93 20.53 5.55
N TYR A 115 18.97 19.19 5.63
CA TYR A 115 18.76 18.44 6.86
C TYR A 115 19.52 19.08 8.02
N GLN A 116 18.79 19.60 9.01
CA GLN A 116 19.40 20.11 10.23
C GLN A 116 19.80 18.90 11.09
N SER A 117 21.09 18.81 11.39
CA SER A 117 21.63 17.86 12.36
C SER A 117 20.87 18.00 13.68
N GLY A 118 20.09 16.99 14.05
CA GLY A 118 19.22 17.02 15.23
C GLY A 118 17.75 16.71 14.96
N SER A 119 17.33 16.60 13.69
CA SER A 119 15.96 16.20 13.32
C SER A 119 15.53 14.86 13.94
N LEU A 120 16.48 13.96 14.24
CA LEU A 120 16.20 12.70 14.92
C LEU A 120 15.57 12.91 16.30
N PHE A 121 15.96 13.94 17.05
CA PHE A 121 15.42 14.22 18.39
C PHE A 121 14.07 14.95 18.38
N SER A 122 13.62 15.44 17.21
CA SER A 122 12.32 16.12 17.08
C SER A 122 11.14 15.15 16.96
N SER A 123 11.40 13.89 16.63
CA SER A 123 10.34 12.89 16.48
C SER A 123 10.04 12.19 17.81
N PRO A 124 8.77 12.14 18.25
CA PRO A 124 8.38 11.40 19.44
C PRO A 124 8.65 9.90 19.30
N VAL A 125 8.70 9.38 18.08
CA VAL A 125 9.03 7.98 17.79
C VAL A 125 10.49 7.69 18.16
N THR A 126 11.41 8.60 17.87
CA THR A 126 12.83 8.41 18.23
C THR A 126 13.02 8.40 19.74
N TRP A 127 12.29 9.25 20.48
CA TRP A 127 12.28 9.22 21.94
C TRP A 127 11.76 7.90 22.51
N LEU A 128 10.69 7.35 21.94
CA LEU A 128 10.18 6.03 22.32
C LEU A 128 11.24 4.95 22.12
N VAL A 129 11.92 4.95 20.97
CA VAL A 129 13.00 4.01 20.67
C VAL A 129 14.17 4.15 21.67
N PHE A 130 14.60 5.37 22.00
CA PHE A 130 15.63 5.59 23.01
C PHE A 130 15.22 5.12 24.40
N LEU A 131 13.98 5.37 24.81
CA LEU A 131 13.46 4.89 26.09
C LEU A 131 13.39 3.36 26.14
N LEU A 132 13.03 2.71 25.03
CA LEU A 132 13.00 1.26 24.93
C LEU A 132 14.41 0.66 25.05
N PHE A 133 15.39 1.22 24.33
CA PHE A 133 16.79 0.82 24.49
C PHE A 133 17.32 1.08 25.90
N TYR A 134 16.94 2.20 26.51
CA TYR A 134 17.34 2.52 27.87
C TYR A 134 16.73 1.54 28.89
N ALA A 135 15.46 1.18 28.74
CA ALA A 135 14.80 0.17 29.57
C ALA A 135 15.42 -1.22 29.38
N ALA A 136 15.73 -1.62 28.15
CA ALA A 136 16.42 -2.88 27.86
C ALA A 136 17.82 -2.92 28.50
N ASN A 137 18.54 -1.79 28.51
CA ASN A 137 19.82 -1.66 29.18
C ASN A 137 19.71 -1.76 30.72
N ILE A 138 18.69 -1.16 31.34
CA ILE A 138 18.42 -1.34 32.78
C ILE A 138 18.08 -2.80 33.09
N TYR A 139 17.24 -3.42 32.26
CA TYR A 139 16.85 -4.82 32.42
C TYR A 139 18.04 -5.77 32.29
N ALA A 140 18.95 -5.53 31.33
CA ALA A 140 20.20 -6.28 31.23
C ALA A 140 21.03 -6.19 32.52
N GLY A 141 21.15 -4.99 33.10
CA GLY A 141 21.80 -4.79 34.40
C GLY A 141 21.17 -5.55 35.56
N TYR A 142 19.83 -5.59 35.59
CA TYR A 142 19.06 -6.35 36.57
C TYR A 142 19.34 -7.85 36.46
N GLU A 143 19.27 -8.41 35.24
CA GLU A 143 19.53 -9.83 34.99
C GLU A 143 20.98 -10.20 35.34
N ILE A 144 21.96 -9.41 34.90
CA ILE A 144 23.38 -9.67 35.20
C ILE A 144 23.63 -9.66 36.71
N ALA A 145 23.04 -8.72 37.45
CA ALA A 145 23.18 -8.72 38.91
C ALA A 145 22.52 -9.93 39.58
N MET A 146 21.39 -10.41 39.03
CA MET A 146 20.76 -11.64 39.48
C MET A 146 21.65 -12.87 39.23
N PHE A 147 22.23 -13.00 38.03
CA PHE A 147 23.15 -14.09 37.69
C PHE A 147 24.43 -14.09 38.53
N ARG A 148 24.95 -12.91 38.88
CA ARG A 148 26.18 -12.79 39.71
C ARG A 148 25.92 -12.74 41.21
N GLN A 149 24.70 -13.05 41.65
CA GLN A 149 24.27 -13.05 43.05
C GLN A 149 24.52 -11.72 43.77
N ARG A 150 24.43 -10.60 43.05
CA ARG A 150 24.56 -9.24 43.58
C ARG A 150 23.21 -8.60 43.84
N ASN A 151 23.21 -7.48 44.55
CA ASN A 151 22.00 -6.70 44.78
C ASN A 151 21.40 -6.22 43.45
N LYS A 152 20.18 -6.67 43.15
CA LYS A 152 19.42 -6.38 41.93
C LYS A 152 19.25 -4.87 41.70
N VAL A 153 19.01 -4.12 42.78
CA VAL A 153 18.79 -2.66 42.72
C VAL A 153 20.08 -1.95 42.32
N SER A 154 21.22 -2.37 42.88
CA SER A 154 22.52 -1.82 42.54
C SER A 154 22.92 -2.13 41.09
N GLY A 155 22.62 -3.34 40.60
CA GLY A 155 22.87 -3.73 39.20
C GLY A 155 22.08 -2.92 38.18
N ALA A 156 20.78 -2.77 38.44
CA ALA A 156 19.89 -1.93 37.64
C ALA A 156 20.32 -0.45 37.70
N GLY A 157 20.67 0.06 38.89
CA GLY A 157 21.11 1.44 39.08
C GLY A 157 22.44 1.77 38.38
N LEU A 158 23.41 0.86 38.43
CA LEU A 158 24.68 1.03 37.73
C LEU A 158 24.47 1.05 36.20
N SER A 159 23.55 0.23 35.69
CA SER A 159 23.24 0.17 34.27
C SER A 159 22.44 1.38 33.80
N ALA A 160 21.59 1.95 34.66
CA ALA A 160 20.93 3.23 34.42
C ALA A 160 21.94 4.40 34.33
N ALA A 161 22.94 4.43 35.23
CA ALA A 161 23.95 5.50 35.28
C ALA A 161 24.96 5.43 34.14
N LEU A 162 25.38 4.22 33.75
CA LEU A 162 26.34 3.97 32.69
C LEU A 162 25.75 2.98 31.68
N PRO A 163 25.00 3.46 30.67
CA PRO A 163 24.45 2.58 29.65
C PRO A 163 25.56 1.83 28.92
N VAL A 164 25.33 0.54 28.64
CA VAL A 164 26.28 -0.41 28.01
C VAL A 164 27.49 -0.74 28.89
N ILE A 165 28.19 0.25 29.43
CA ILE A 165 29.41 0.05 30.25
C ILE A 165 29.06 -0.59 31.60
N GLY A 166 27.98 -0.17 32.26
CA GLY A 166 27.54 -0.72 33.55
C GLY A 166 27.31 -2.24 33.50
N PRO A 167 26.49 -2.75 32.55
CA PRO A 167 26.32 -4.18 32.31
C PRO A 167 27.64 -4.92 32.06
N ILE A 168 28.53 -4.36 31.23
CA ILE A 168 29.83 -4.97 30.92
C ILE A 168 30.71 -5.06 32.17
N VAL A 169 30.78 -4.00 32.98
CA VAL A 169 31.56 -4.00 34.22
C VAL A 169 31.01 -5.05 35.20
N LEU A 170 29.68 -5.16 35.32
CA LEU A 170 29.06 -6.21 36.13
C LEU A 170 29.41 -7.62 35.60
N LEU A 171 29.46 -7.80 34.28
CA LEU A 171 29.91 -9.05 33.63
C LEU A 171 31.41 -9.33 33.75
N CYS A 172 32.23 -8.35 34.13
CA CYS A 172 33.66 -8.58 34.43
C CYS A 172 33.94 -8.75 35.94
N MET A 173 33.05 -8.31 36.82
CA MET A 173 33.24 -8.36 38.27
C MET A 173 32.87 -9.71 38.87
N PRO A 174 33.71 -10.37 39.70
CA PRO A 174 33.47 -11.74 40.19
C PRO A 174 32.09 -11.91 40.86
N THR A 175 31.55 -13.12 40.71
CA THR A 175 30.32 -13.57 41.37
C THR A 175 30.46 -13.39 42.87
N TYR A 176 29.44 -12.81 43.50
CA TYR A 176 29.48 -12.60 44.94
C TYR A 176 29.14 -13.91 45.64
N GLU A 177 30.10 -14.46 46.39
CA GLU A 177 29.85 -15.56 47.31
C GLU A 177 29.46 -14.94 48.65
N ALA A 178 28.23 -15.20 49.10
CA ALA A 178 27.83 -14.80 50.44
C ALA A 178 28.74 -15.52 51.44
N PRO A 179 29.34 -14.83 52.42
CA PRO A 179 30.05 -15.51 53.49
C PRO A 179 29.07 -16.45 54.18
N VAL A 180 29.41 -17.74 54.22
CA VAL A 180 28.66 -18.76 54.97
C VAL A 180 28.70 -18.33 56.43
N ALA A 181 27.61 -17.71 56.88
CA ALA A 181 27.38 -17.42 58.28
C ALA A 181 26.95 -18.74 58.94
N GLU A 182 27.87 -19.33 59.70
CA GLU A 182 27.54 -20.35 60.68
C GLU A 182 26.67 -19.71 61.79
N ASP A 183 25.48 -20.28 61.93
CA ASP A 183 24.57 -20.35 63.06
C ASP A 183 23.78 -19.13 63.59
N GLU A 184 22.51 -19.48 63.85
CA GLU A 184 21.47 -18.88 64.70
C GLU A 184 20.66 -17.70 64.12
N THR A 185 19.32 -17.77 64.00
CA THR A 185 18.32 -18.73 64.47
C THR A 185 16.98 -18.51 63.76
N ALA A 186 16.29 -19.64 63.51
CA ALA A 186 14.85 -19.88 63.66
C ALA A 186 13.83 -19.01 62.89
N ALA A 187 13.24 -19.60 61.85
CA ALA A 187 11.85 -20.10 61.80
C ALA A 187 10.91 -19.04 61.20
N GLU A 188 10.07 -19.29 60.19
CA GLU A 188 9.12 -20.39 60.01
C GLU A 188 8.46 -20.28 58.62
N GLY A 189 8.09 -21.42 58.01
CA GLY A 189 7.14 -21.52 56.87
C GLY A 189 7.79 -21.47 55.49
N ALA A 190 8.35 -22.54 54.92
CA ALA A 190 7.72 -23.82 54.52
C ALA A 190 6.46 -23.63 53.64
N GLU A 191 6.65 -23.79 52.32
CA GLU A 191 5.84 -24.54 51.33
C GLU A 191 5.96 -23.84 49.96
N GLY A 192 6.37 -24.47 48.86
CA GLY A 192 6.64 -25.87 48.62
C GLY A 192 7.75 -26.06 47.58
N ALA A 193 8.42 -27.19 47.75
CA ALA A 193 9.11 -27.94 46.72
C ALA A 193 8.16 -28.12 45.50
N GLU A 194 8.63 -28.34 44.28
CA GLU A 194 9.52 -29.44 43.99
C GLU A 194 10.19 -29.25 42.62
N THR A 195 11.51 -29.50 42.66
CA THR A 195 12.35 -30.18 41.65
C THR A 195 12.50 -29.58 40.26
N ALA A 196 13.69 -29.05 39.92
CA ALA A 196 14.95 -29.78 39.69
C ALA A 196 14.84 -30.68 38.43
N ALA A 197 15.79 -30.70 37.52
CA ALA A 197 17.22 -30.50 37.66
C ALA A 197 17.74 -30.00 36.28
N THR A 198 18.65 -29.02 36.23
CA THR A 198 20.12 -29.25 36.21
C THR A 198 20.50 -29.91 34.89
N THR A 199 21.40 -29.39 34.07
CA THR A 199 22.78 -28.96 34.35
C THR A 199 23.21 -28.28 33.04
N SER A 200 23.52 -26.98 33.07
CA SER A 200 24.89 -26.47 33.15
C SER A 200 25.60 -26.56 31.80
N GLU A 201 25.89 -25.40 31.20
CA GLU A 201 27.23 -24.76 31.28
C GLU A 201 28.01 -25.15 30.02
N THR A 202 28.78 -24.30 29.34
CA THR A 202 29.33 -22.99 29.67
C THR A 202 30.11 -22.55 28.43
N GLU A 203 30.12 -21.22 28.17
CA GLU A 203 31.23 -20.41 27.59
C GLU A 203 31.95 -20.89 26.31
N GLU A 204 32.63 -20.07 25.52
CA GLU A 204 32.70 -18.64 25.28
C GLU A 204 33.39 -18.53 23.91
N ALA A 205 33.28 -17.36 23.32
CA ALA A 205 34.36 -16.70 22.59
C ALA A 205 35.22 -17.45 21.54
N ALA A 206 35.19 -16.82 20.37
CA ALA A 206 36.34 -16.36 19.62
C ALA A 206 36.75 -17.13 18.35
N ALA A 207 37.32 -16.29 17.47
CA ALA A 207 38.17 -16.61 16.34
C ALA A 207 37.47 -17.18 15.10
N GLN A 208 37.08 -16.23 14.23
CA GLN A 208 37.20 -16.43 12.80
C GLN A 208 38.66 -16.76 12.47
N THR A 209 38.93 -18.03 12.23
CA THR A 209 40.12 -18.48 11.51
C THR A 209 39.65 -19.13 10.23
N GLU A 210 40.19 -18.63 9.12
CA GLU A 210 40.11 -19.24 7.81
C GLU A 210 40.58 -20.70 7.82
N GLN A 211 40.03 -21.47 6.88
CA GLN A 211 40.64 -22.64 6.25
C GLN A 211 40.35 -24.01 6.88
N ALA A 212 39.51 -24.79 6.19
CA ALA A 212 39.93 -25.94 5.37
C ALA A 212 38.74 -26.84 5.07
N ALA A 213 38.58 -27.20 3.80
CA ALA A 213 37.80 -28.37 3.41
C ALA A 213 38.38 -29.64 4.04
N PRO A 214 37.54 -30.62 4.38
CA PRO A 214 37.83 -31.96 3.87
C PRO A 214 36.60 -32.63 3.25
N ALA A 215 36.92 -33.48 2.27
CA ALA A 215 36.01 -34.15 1.38
C ALA A 215 35.33 -35.39 1.96
N ALA A 216 34.10 -35.59 1.48
CA ALA A 216 33.43 -36.86 1.11
C ALA A 216 32.99 -37.88 2.19
N ALA A 217 31.67 -37.87 2.48
CA ALA A 217 30.82 -39.08 2.65
C ALA A 217 29.31 -38.69 2.68
N GLY A 218 28.51 -39.10 1.67
CA GLY A 218 27.03 -39.04 1.65
C GLY A 218 26.39 -37.65 1.46
N PRO A 219 25.19 -37.53 0.84
CA PRO A 219 24.68 -36.25 0.35
C PRO A 219 24.25 -35.37 1.53
N GLN A 220 25.05 -34.35 1.83
CA GLN A 220 24.81 -33.44 2.93
C GLN A 220 23.56 -32.61 2.63
N GLU A 221 22.44 -32.98 3.25
CA GLU A 221 21.25 -32.15 3.30
C GLU A 221 21.61 -30.87 4.06
N THR A 222 21.71 -29.76 3.34
CA THR A 222 22.05 -28.48 3.95
C THR A 222 20.75 -27.78 4.33
N VAL A 223 20.51 -27.66 5.63
CA VAL A 223 19.30 -27.06 6.21
C VAL A 223 19.62 -25.66 6.73
N TYR A 224 18.89 -24.67 6.23
CA TYR A 224 18.95 -23.30 6.71
C TYR A 224 17.64 -22.97 7.43
N LEU A 225 17.74 -22.56 8.70
CA LEU A 225 16.59 -22.20 9.55
C LEU A 225 16.46 -20.69 9.70
N ARG A 226 15.22 -20.20 9.75
CA ARG A 226 14.92 -18.81 10.09
C ARG A 226 15.26 -18.58 11.57
N GLY A 227 16.32 -17.81 11.81
CA GLY A 227 16.86 -17.57 13.15
C GLY A 227 18.37 -17.75 13.21
N GLN A 228 18.92 -18.69 12.43
CA GLN A 228 20.36 -18.84 12.23
C GLN A 228 20.83 -18.08 10.99
N THR A 229 20.01 -18.07 9.94
CA THR A 229 20.29 -17.35 8.70
C THR A 229 19.17 -16.38 8.36
N THR A 230 19.53 -15.14 8.06
CA THR A 230 18.58 -14.13 7.58
C THR A 230 18.28 -14.37 6.10
N PHE A 231 17.07 -14.80 5.79
CA PHE A 231 16.60 -14.97 4.42
C PHE A 231 16.34 -13.61 3.76
N ASN A 232 17.34 -13.12 3.03
CA ASN A 232 17.25 -11.93 2.20
C ASN A 232 17.80 -12.24 0.79
N ARG A 233 17.66 -11.29 -0.13
CA ARG A 233 18.19 -11.43 -1.49
C ARG A 233 19.66 -11.87 -1.53
N ARG A 234 20.51 -11.27 -0.68
CA ARG A 234 21.95 -11.59 -0.62
C ARG A 234 22.21 -13.04 -0.22
N PHE A 235 21.43 -13.61 0.70
CA PHE A 235 21.53 -15.01 1.08
C PHE A 235 21.33 -15.92 -0.14
N PHE A 236 20.23 -15.73 -0.90
CA PHE A 236 19.92 -16.56 -2.06
C PHE A 236 20.94 -16.37 -3.20
N GLU A 237 21.39 -15.13 -3.44
CA GLU A 237 22.39 -14.84 -4.48
C GLU A 237 23.79 -15.38 -4.14
N THR A 238 24.14 -15.51 -2.86
CA THR A 238 25.49 -15.95 -2.45
C THR A 238 25.57 -17.43 -2.11
N LYS A 239 24.61 -17.96 -1.36
CA LYS A 239 24.58 -19.36 -0.92
C LYS A 239 23.88 -20.29 -1.90
N MET A 240 23.00 -19.75 -2.76
CA MET A 240 22.22 -20.53 -3.75
C MET A 240 22.42 -20.01 -5.17
N ALA A 241 23.60 -19.45 -5.44
CA ALA A 241 23.96 -18.83 -6.71
C ALA A 241 23.80 -19.75 -7.92
N GLY A 242 24.07 -21.04 -7.76
CA GLY A 242 24.00 -21.98 -8.87
C GLY A 242 22.57 -22.42 -9.22
N PHE A 243 21.64 -22.39 -8.27
CA PHE A 243 20.19 -22.59 -8.52
C PHE A 243 19.51 -21.41 -9.23
N LEU A 244 20.21 -20.29 -9.42
CA LEU A 244 19.73 -19.14 -10.21
C LEU A 244 20.09 -19.26 -11.70
N LYS A 245 20.98 -20.20 -12.06
CA LYS A 245 21.38 -20.40 -13.44
C LYS A 245 20.29 -21.19 -14.17
N VAL A 246 20.03 -20.81 -15.43
CA VAL A 246 19.08 -21.52 -16.30
C VAL A 246 19.49 -22.98 -16.50
N VAL A 247 20.79 -23.25 -16.49
CA VAL A 247 21.40 -24.59 -16.54
C VAL A 247 22.11 -24.84 -15.20
N PRO A 248 21.65 -25.82 -14.39
CA PRO A 248 22.32 -26.19 -13.14
C PRO A 248 23.76 -26.65 -13.40
N GLY A 249 24.69 -26.22 -12.54
CA GLY A 249 26.08 -26.71 -12.58
C GLY A 249 26.16 -28.21 -12.25
N GLU A 250 27.24 -28.89 -12.61
CA GLU A 250 27.38 -30.35 -12.40
C GLU A 250 27.15 -30.79 -10.95
N ALA A 251 27.46 -29.95 -9.96
CA ALA A 251 27.24 -30.23 -8.54
C ALA A 251 25.77 -30.08 -8.08
N GLU A 252 24.90 -29.46 -8.86
CA GLU A 252 23.53 -29.08 -8.46
C GLU A 252 22.45 -29.74 -9.31
N LYS A 253 22.82 -30.46 -10.37
CA LYS A 253 21.88 -31.14 -11.29
C LYS A 253 20.96 -32.13 -10.58
N ASP A 254 21.46 -32.78 -9.53
CA ASP A 254 20.72 -33.79 -8.78
C ASP A 254 20.21 -33.28 -7.42
N MET A 255 20.34 -31.97 -7.15
CA MET A 255 19.85 -31.33 -5.93
C MET A 255 18.51 -30.63 -6.17
N VAL A 256 17.64 -30.67 -5.17
CA VAL A 256 16.31 -30.08 -5.17
C VAL A 256 16.16 -29.19 -3.95
N LEU A 257 15.50 -28.05 -4.14
CA LEU A 257 15.24 -27.07 -3.10
C LEU A 257 13.89 -27.36 -2.46
N VAL A 258 13.86 -27.47 -1.14
CA VAL A 258 12.63 -27.53 -0.35
C VAL A 258 12.54 -26.24 0.45
N VAL A 259 11.62 -25.37 0.06
CA VAL A 259 11.35 -24.09 0.73
C VAL A 259 10.08 -24.27 1.57
N ALA A 260 10.22 -24.27 2.89
CA ALA A 260 9.10 -24.22 3.80
C ALA A 260 8.70 -22.76 4.03
N SER A 261 7.42 -22.46 3.81
CA SER A 261 6.83 -21.16 4.08
C SER A 261 5.59 -21.31 4.97
N SER A 262 5.08 -20.21 5.51
CA SER A 262 3.79 -20.19 6.22
C SER A 262 2.61 -20.69 5.37
N ARG A 263 2.73 -20.64 4.03
CA ARG A 263 1.70 -21.11 3.08
C ARG A 263 1.82 -22.59 2.71
N GLY A 264 2.92 -23.25 3.10
CA GLY A 264 3.20 -24.63 2.76
C GLY A 264 4.63 -24.86 2.31
N THR A 265 4.95 -26.13 2.01
CA THR A 265 6.27 -26.56 1.53
C THR A 265 6.29 -26.64 0.01
N TYR A 266 7.27 -25.98 -0.60
CA TYR A 266 7.45 -25.94 -2.05
C TYR A 266 8.74 -26.65 -2.42
N VAL A 267 8.65 -27.60 -3.35
CA VAL A 267 9.77 -28.38 -3.86
C VAL A 267 10.07 -27.92 -5.28
N GLY A 268 11.20 -27.25 -5.49
CA GLY A 268 11.56 -26.65 -6.78
C GLY A 268 12.99 -26.96 -7.20
N THR A 269 13.24 -26.87 -8.50
CA THR A 269 14.54 -27.20 -9.10
C THR A 269 15.44 -25.99 -9.27
N ARG A 270 14.86 -24.80 -9.44
CA ARG A 270 15.59 -23.54 -9.65
C ARG A 270 14.78 -22.34 -9.23
N PHE A 271 15.47 -21.21 -9.03
CA PHE A 271 14.85 -19.91 -8.87
C PHE A 271 14.78 -19.19 -10.22
N THR A 272 13.58 -18.76 -10.61
CA THR A 272 13.34 -18.01 -11.85
C THR A 272 13.74 -16.53 -11.67
N ARG A 273 13.48 -15.96 -10.49
CA ARG A 273 13.83 -14.57 -10.16
C ARG A 273 13.97 -14.40 -8.64
N VAL A 274 14.95 -13.59 -8.23
CA VAL A 274 15.09 -13.12 -6.84
C VAL A 274 14.86 -11.61 -6.84
N SER A 275 13.75 -11.18 -6.25
CA SER A 275 13.42 -9.77 -6.04
C SER A 275 13.90 -9.32 -4.65
N PRO A 276 13.87 -8.00 -4.34
CA PRO A 276 14.29 -7.50 -3.03
C PRO A 276 13.49 -8.04 -1.84
N ASN A 277 12.22 -8.41 -2.05
CA ASN A 277 11.30 -8.82 -0.97
C ASN A 277 10.70 -10.24 -1.17
N GLU A 278 10.87 -10.83 -2.34
CA GLU A 278 10.20 -12.06 -2.76
C GLU A 278 11.06 -12.88 -3.72
N LEU A 279 10.73 -14.16 -3.79
CA LEU A 279 11.43 -15.18 -4.55
C LEU A 279 10.46 -15.89 -5.50
N THR A 280 10.84 -16.07 -6.75
CA THR A 280 10.06 -16.89 -7.69
C THR A 280 10.74 -18.24 -7.85
N LEU A 281 10.12 -19.30 -7.34
CA LEU A 281 10.61 -20.67 -7.42
C LEU A 281 9.89 -21.41 -8.55
N HIS A 282 10.66 -22.06 -9.43
CA HIS A 282 10.14 -22.93 -10.46
C HIS A 282 9.87 -24.31 -9.87
N VAL A 283 8.59 -24.63 -9.70
CA VAL A 283 8.10 -25.88 -9.12
C VAL A 283 7.58 -26.78 -10.22
N VAL A 284 8.03 -28.03 -10.25
CA VAL A 284 7.57 -29.04 -11.22
C VAL A 284 6.68 -30.03 -10.49
N LYS A 285 5.36 -30.00 -10.76
CA LYS A 285 4.39 -30.97 -10.22
C LYS A 285 3.95 -31.89 -11.36
N GLY A 286 4.53 -33.08 -11.43
CA GLY A 286 4.23 -34.05 -12.48
C GLY A 286 4.68 -33.54 -13.86
N ASN A 287 3.74 -33.36 -14.79
CA ASN A 287 4.02 -32.92 -16.17
C ASN A 287 3.82 -31.40 -16.38
N ALA A 288 3.53 -30.64 -15.31
CA ALA A 288 3.32 -29.20 -15.34
C ALA A 288 4.37 -28.46 -14.50
N SER A 289 4.86 -27.36 -15.07
CA SER A 289 5.81 -26.44 -14.42
C SER A 289 5.06 -25.16 -14.05
N GLU A 290 5.20 -24.71 -12.80
CA GLU A 290 4.57 -23.49 -12.28
C GLU A 290 5.62 -22.64 -11.55
N ASP A 291 5.60 -21.33 -11.82
CA ASP A 291 6.43 -20.35 -11.11
C ASP A 291 5.65 -19.81 -9.90
N ILE A 292 6.10 -20.12 -8.68
CA ILE A 292 5.45 -19.72 -7.43
C ILE A 292 6.23 -18.58 -6.79
N ILE A 293 5.53 -17.48 -6.46
CA ILE A 293 6.10 -16.32 -5.77
C ILE A 293 5.96 -16.51 -4.25
N ILE A 294 7.10 -16.45 -3.54
CA ILE A 294 7.22 -16.66 -2.10
C ILE A 294 7.87 -15.42 -1.46
N PRO A 295 7.16 -14.66 -0.61
CA PRO A 295 7.74 -13.55 0.14
C PRO A 295 8.80 -14.02 1.16
N PHE A 296 9.92 -13.30 1.30
CA PHE A 296 10.95 -13.66 2.29
C PHE A 296 10.42 -13.66 3.73
N GLY A 297 9.43 -12.80 4.00
CA GLY A 297 8.75 -12.72 5.29
C GLY A 297 8.01 -14.01 5.68
N GLU A 298 7.74 -14.93 4.76
CA GLU A 298 6.98 -16.15 5.00
C GLU A 298 7.87 -17.41 5.08
N ILE A 299 9.14 -17.34 4.67
CA ILE A 299 10.05 -18.48 4.62
C ILE A 299 10.52 -18.84 6.03
N THR A 300 10.30 -20.07 6.47
CA THR A 300 10.72 -20.58 7.78
C THR A 300 11.98 -21.44 7.69
N GLU A 301 12.14 -22.18 6.60
CA GLU A 301 13.24 -23.12 6.42
C GLU A 301 13.53 -23.31 4.92
N VAL A 302 14.80 -23.47 4.58
CA VAL A 302 15.24 -23.81 3.23
C VAL A 302 16.18 -25.01 3.32
N LYS A 303 15.81 -26.12 2.69
CA LYS A 303 16.64 -27.34 2.61
C LYS A 303 17.10 -27.57 1.19
N ILE A 304 18.34 -28.01 1.05
CA ILE A 304 18.87 -28.53 -0.21
C ILE A 304 19.04 -30.04 -0.03
N ARG A 305 18.24 -30.83 -0.75
CA ARG A 305 18.28 -32.30 -0.67
C ARG A 305 18.52 -32.92 -2.04
N HIS A 306 19.07 -34.13 -2.07
CA HIS A 306 19.18 -34.88 -3.33
C HIS A 306 17.80 -35.27 -3.86
N LYS A 307 17.63 -35.30 -5.18
CA LYS A 307 16.37 -35.67 -5.86
C LYS A 307 15.85 -37.05 -5.44
N ASP A 308 16.76 -37.95 -5.11
CA ASP A 308 16.44 -39.34 -4.72
C ASP A 308 16.22 -39.53 -3.21
N ALA A 309 16.44 -38.49 -2.39
CA ALA A 309 16.16 -38.55 -0.96
C ALA A 309 14.64 -38.40 -0.73
N LYS A 310 13.95 -39.54 -0.63
CA LYS A 310 12.53 -39.58 -0.25
C LYS A 310 12.37 -39.20 1.22
N GLY A 311 11.74 -38.05 1.44
CA GLY A 311 11.02 -37.68 2.66
C GLY A 311 9.67 -37.14 2.23
#